data_AF-A0A1Q7M5Q1-F1
#
_entry.id   AF-A0A1Q7M5Q1-F1
#
_cell.length_a   1.000
_cell.length_b   1.000
_cell.length_c   1.000
_cell.angle_alpha   90.00
_cell.angle_beta   90.00
_cell.angle_gamma   90.00
#
_symmetry.space_group_name_H-M   'P 1'
#
loop_
_entity.id
_entity.type
_entity.pdbx_description
1 polymer ?
#
loop_
_entity_poly.entity_id
_entity_poly.type
_entity_poly.pdbx_seq_one_letter_code
_entity_poly.pdbx_strand_id
1 'polypeptide(L)'
;MARYLLRIANKDGYSPSDVERVASTIRKILGSRESASHFRVATDALEFNMFARDEEELDDRQRRLTQSLFKIASVKLLDTPPKVIDKEEALAEGVHLFNEERFWECHEVLEQAWNVSKGVERDAIQSIILTAAAFVHYQKGEEEICLSILKRARAKMSLARTYETIDFEGLERNIDGILNSERILLFKLRMSRV
;
A
#
# COMPACT_ATOMS: atom_id res chain seq x y z
N MET A 1 -6.41 -21.27 -9.42
CA MET A 1 -6.14 -20.85 -8.03
C MET A 1 -6.27 -19.34 -8.00
N ALA A 2 -7.28 -18.85 -7.30
CA ALA A 2 -7.58 -17.44 -7.21
C ALA A 2 -6.69 -16.77 -6.15
N ARG A 3 -6.33 -15.51 -6.39
CA ARG A 3 -5.52 -14.68 -5.51
C ARG A 3 -6.40 -13.67 -4.77
N TYR A 4 -6.26 -13.64 -3.46
CA TYR A 4 -6.99 -12.74 -2.58
C TYR A 4 -6.00 -11.83 -1.83
N LEU A 5 -6.27 -10.54 -1.77
CA LEU A 5 -5.61 -9.65 -0.83
C LEU A 5 -6.31 -9.79 0.51
N LEU A 6 -5.60 -10.32 1.50
CA LEU A 6 -6.05 -10.38 2.88
C LEU A 6 -5.46 -9.21 3.65
N ARG A 7 -6.29 -8.60 4.51
CA ARG A 7 -5.86 -7.66 5.54
C ARG A 7 -6.36 -8.16 6.88
N ILE A 8 -5.45 -8.35 7.82
CA ILE A 8 -5.75 -8.76 9.20
C ILE A 8 -5.19 -7.72 10.17
N ALA A 9 -5.83 -7.55 11.34
CA ALA A 9 -5.41 -6.52 12.30
C ALA A 9 -4.03 -6.82 12.89
N ASN A 10 -3.15 -5.81 12.93
CA ASN A 10 -1.83 -5.90 13.56
C ASN A 10 -1.92 -5.65 15.07
N LYS A 11 -2.48 -6.60 15.81
CA LYS A 11 -2.71 -6.46 17.26
C LYS A 11 -1.45 -6.64 18.11
N ASP A 12 -0.46 -7.35 17.58
CA ASP A 12 0.77 -7.68 18.32
C ASP A 12 1.86 -6.60 18.14
N GLY A 13 1.57 -5.54 17.38
CA GLY A 13 2.51 -4.43 17.15
C GLY A 13 3.71 -4.80 16.29
N TYR A 14 3.52 -5.69 15.29
CA TYR A 14 4.57 -6.01 14.33
C TYR A 14 5.00 -4.75 13.58
N SER A 15 6.30 -4.66 13.32
CA SER A 15 6.89 -3.62 12.49
C SER A 15 7.27 -4.17 11.12
N PRO A 16 7.63 -3.33 10.14
CA PRO A 16 8.13 -3.83 8.87
C PRO A 16 9.37 -4.73 8.96
N SER A 17 10.20 -4.58 9.99
CA SER A 17 11.33 -5.49 10.24
C SER A 17 10.89 -6.92 10.63
N ASP A 18 9.63 -7.11 11.04
CA ASP A 18 9.08 -8.42 11.41
C ASP A 18 8.47 -9.19 10.23
N VAL A 19 8.52 -8.67 8.99
CA VAL A 19 7.81 -9.23 7.83
C VAL A 19 8.07 -10.72 7.60
N GLU A 20 9.32 -11.19 7.78
CA GLU A 20 9.68 -12.61 7.61
C GLU A 20 9.11 -13.49 8.73
N ARG A 21 9.08 -12.97 9.96
CA ARG A 21 8.45 -13.65 11.10
C ARG A 21 6.94 -13.75 10.90
N VAL A 22 6.29 -12.68 10.44
CA VAL A 22 4.86 -12.66 10.10
C VAL A 22 4.59 -13.67 8.98
N ALA A 23 5.37 -13.64 7.90
CA ALA A 23 5.22 -14.53 6.77
C ALA A 23 5.34 -16.01 7.17
N SER A 24 6.35 -16.35 7.98
CA SER A 24 6.54 -17.70 8.52
C SER A 24 5.36 -18.15 9.37
N THR A 25 4.88 -17.29 10.28
CA THR A 25 3.74 -17.57 11.17
C THR A 25 2.47 -17.85 10.37
N ILE A 26 2.13 -16.97 9.42
CA ILE A 26 0.93 -17.10 8.59
C ILE A 26 1.01 -18.36 7.72
N ARG A 27 2.13 -18.61 7.03
CA ARG A 27 2.30 -19.82 6.21
C ARG A 27 2.18 -21.11 7.02
N LYS A 28 2.67 -21.11 8.27
CA LYS A 28 2.50 -22.25 9.20
C LYS A 28 1.03 -22.50 9.52
N ILE A 29 0.26 -21.46 9.80
CA ILE A 29 -1.20 -21.56 10.05
C ILE A 29 -1.94 -22.08 8.82
N LEU A 30 -1.57 -21.58 7.63
CA LEU A 30 -2.18 -21.98 6.36
C LEU A 30 -1.72 -23.37 5.87
N GLY A 31 -0.64 -23.92 6.45
CA GLY A 31 -0.16 -25.29 6.20
C GLY A 31 0.71 -25.47 4.94
N SER A 32 1.09 -24.40 4.25
CA SER A 32 1.96 -24.46 3.05
C SER A 32 2.68 -23.13 2.82
N ARG A 33 3.88 -23.17 2.23
CA ARG A 33 4.63 -21.96 1.87
C ARG A 33 4.01 -21.20 0.70
N GLU A 34 3.40 -21.92 -0.22
CA GLU A 34 2.74 -21.43 -1.44
C GLU A 34 1.36 -20.80 -1.15
N SER A 35 0.82 -21.04 0.06
CA SER A 35 -0.48 -20.53 0.48
C SER A 35 -0.58 -19.01 0.53
N ALA A 36 0.55 -18.32 0.76
CA ALA A 36 0.60 -16.87 0.90
C ALA A 36 1.94 -16.23 0.46
N SER A 37 1.86 -15.01 -0.06
CA SER A 37 2.99 -14.24 -0.59
C SER A 37 2.78 -12.72 -0.46
N HIS A 38 3.78 -11.93 -0.86
CA HIS A 38 3.68 -10.46 -0.89
C HIS A 38 3.24 -9.85 0.45
N PHE A 39 3.88 -10.29 1.54
CA PHE A 39 3.60 -9.79 2.89
C PHE A 39 4.02 -8.33 3.02
N ARG A 40 3.19 -7.55 3.70
CA ARG A 40 3.41 -6.15 4.07
C ARG A 40 2.91 -5.94 5.50
N VAL A 41 3.70 -5.24 6.31
CA VAL A 41 3.35 -4.90 7.69
C VAL A 41 3.09 -3.41 7.78
N ALA A 42 1.82 -3.04 7.92
CA ALA A 42 1.36 -1.70 8.23
C ALA A 42 1.24 -1.51 9.75
N THR A 43 1.13 -0.26 10.20
CA THR A 43 0.98 0.09 11.61
C THR A 43 -0.18 -0.68 12.25
N ASP A 44 -1.36 -0.65 11.63
CA ASP A 44 -2.59 -1.24 12.17
C ASP A 44 -3.00 -2.56 11.49
N ALA A 45 -2.26 -3.03 10.49
CA ALA A 45 -2.64 -4.23 9.74
C ALA A 45 -1.46 -5.02 9.15
N LEU A 46 -1.69 -6.31 8.96
CA LEU A 46 -0.84 -7.19 8.16
C LEU A 46 -1.57 -7.47 6.84
N GLU A 47 -0.89 -7.24 5.73
CA GLU A 47 -1.41 -7.50 4.39
C GLU A 47 -0.62 -8.59 3.68
N PHE A 48 -1.29 -9.46 2.95
CA PHE A 48 -0.64 -10.46 2.11
C PHE A 48 -1.59 -11.00 1.05
N ASN A 49 -1.01 -11.55 -0.01
CA ASN A 49 -1.75 -12.32 -1.00
C ASN A 49 -1.95 -13.75 -0.45
N MET A 50 -3.19 -14.21 -0.40
CA MET A 50 -3.57 -15.58 -0.08
C MET A 50 -4.13 -16.27 -1.32
N PHE A 51 -3.82 -17.56 -1.52
CA PHE A 51 -4.20 -18.28 -2.74
C PHE A 51 -5.12 -19.46 -2.47
N ALA A 52 -6.36 -19.47 -2.96
CA ALA A 52 -7.27 -20.61 -2.77
C ALA A 52 -7.70 -21.21 -4.12
N ARG A 53 -7.94 -22.52 -4.18
CA ARG A 53 -8.42 -23.19 -5.40
C ARG A 53 -9.91 -22.94 -5.64
N ASP A 54 -10.68 -22.89 -4.56
CA ASP A 54 -12.13 -22.73 -4.51
C ASP A 54 -12.55 -22.01 -3.22
N GLU A 55 -13.86 -21.82 -3.06
CA GLU A 55 -14.46 -21.14 -1.90
C GLU A 55 -14.32 -21.96 -0.60
N GLU A 56 -14.34 -23.29 -0.68
CA GLU A 56 -14.16 -24.15 0.49
C GLU A 56 -12.75 -24.01 1.08
N GLU A 57 -11.72 -24.00 0.24
CA GLU A 57 -10.34 -23.77 0.67
C GLU A 57 -10.12 -22.34 1.20
N LEU A 58 -10.80 -21.34 0.62
CA LEU A 58 -10.78 -19.97 1.12
C LEU A 58 -11.35 -19.91 2.55
N ASP A 59 -12.51 -20.52 2.77
CA ASP A 59 -13.19 -20.54 4.07
C ASP A 59 -12.41 -21.31 5.14
N ASP A 60 -11.82 -22.45 4.81
CA ASP A 60 -10.95 -23.20 5.72
C ASP A 60 -9.75 -22.34 6.16
N ARG A 61 -9.10 -21.63 5.23
CA ARG A 61 -7.95 -20.78 5.56
C ARG A 61 -8.33 -19.58 6.42
N GLN A 62 -9.46 -18.93 6.14
CA GLN A 62 -9.99 -17.86 6.99
C GLN A 62 -10.32 -18.38 8.40
N ARG A 63 -10.88 -19.59 8.50
CA ARG A 63 -11.17 -20.26 9.78
C ARG A 63 -9.89 -20.53 10.58
N ARG A 64 -8.83 -21.03 9.95
CA ARG A 64 -7.53 -21.27 10.62
C ARG A 64 -6.89 -19.99 11.15
N LEU A 65 -6.95 -18.90 10.39
CA LEU A 65 -6.47 -17.59 10.83
C LEU A 65 -7.24 -17.08 12.04
N THR A 66 -8.57 -17.15 11.99
CA THR A 66 -9.44 -16.68 13.09
C THR A 66 -9.33 -17.54 14.34
N GLN A 67 -9.18 -18.87 14.20
CA GLN A 67 -8.86 -19.79 15.31
C GLN A 67 -7.48 -19.49 15.93
N SER A 68 -6.55 -18.94 15.16
CA SER A 68 -5.24 -18.47 15.63
C SER A 68 -5.28 -17.04 16.18
N LEU A 69 -6.47 -16.54 16.55
CA LEU A 69 -6.73 -15.22 17.15
C LEU A 69 -6.48 -13.99 16.25
N PHE A 70 -6.18 -14.19 14.96
CA PHE A 70 -6.13 -13.08 14.01
C PHE A 70 -7.54 -12.58 13.69
N LYS A 71 -7.71 -11.25 13.69
CA LYS A 71 -8.96 -10.61 13.25
C LYS A 71 -8.83 -10.23 11.78
N ILE A 72 -9.59 -10.88 10.91
CA ILE A 72 -9.69 -10.50 9.50
C ILE A 72 -10.44 -9.17 9.40
N ALA A 73 -9.82 -8.20 8.73
CA ALA A 73 -10.39 -6.88 8.47
C ALA A 73 -11.04 -6.84 7.08
N SER A 74 -10.38 -7.41 6.07
CA SER A 74 -10.92 -7.49 4.72
C SER A 74 -10.32 -8.65 3.92
N VAL A 75 -11.10 -9.14 2.96
CA VAL A 75 -10.69 -10.10 1.94
C VAL A 75 -11.16 -9.57 0.59
N LYS A 76 -10.23 -9.41 -0.36
CA LYS A 76 -10.52 -8.87 -1.70
C LYS A 76 -9.99 -9.81 -2.76
N LEU A 77 -10.85 -10.28 -3.67
CA LEU A 77 -10.43 -11.03 -4.86
C LEU A 77 -9.63 -10.10 -5.78
N LEU A 78 -8.42 -10.52 -6.18
CA LEU A 78 -7.53 -9.74 -7.05
C LEU A 78 -7.61 -10.13 -8.52
N ASP A 79 -8.15 -11.31 -8.83
CA ASP A 79 -8.23 -11.82 -10.21
C ASP A 79 -9.52 -11.35 -10.90
N THR A 80 -9.85 -10.07 -10.72
CA THR A 80 -10.96 -9.39 -11.38
C THR A 80 -10.45 -8.11 -12.05
N PRO A 81 -11.07 -7.67 -13.16
CA PRO A 81 -10.74 -6.39 -13.76
C PRO A 81 -10.91 -5.25 -12.75
N PRO A 82 -10.01 -4.25 -12.74
CA PRO A 82 -10.16 -3.09 -11.87
C PRO A 82 -11.48 -2.38 -12.19
N LYS A 83 -12.16 -1.89 -11.15
CA LYS A 83 -13.31 -1.01 -11.31
C LYS A 83 -12.82 0.27 -12.00
N VAL A 84 -13.35 0.54 -13.20
CA VAL A 84 -13.11 1.80 -13.90
C VAL A 84 -13.86 2.89 -13.16
N ILE A 85 -13.11 3.88 -12.70
CA ILE A 85 -13.62 5.06 -12.00
C ILE A 85 -13.07 6.31 -12.67
N ASP A 86 -13.73 7.45 -12.48
CA ASP A 86 -13.22 8.70 -13.00
C ASP A 86 -11.98 9.19 -12.23
N LYS A 87 -11.33 10.22 -12.77
CA LYS A 87 -10.05 10.72 -12.25
C LYS A 87 -10.21 11.28 -10.84
N GLU A 88 -11.29 12.01 -10.58
CA GLU A 88 -11.58 12.64 -9.30
C GLU A 88 -11.88 11.59 -8.22
N GLU A 89 -12.68 10.55 -8.53
CA GLU A 89 -12.93 9.40 -7.66
C GLU A 89 -11.62 8.64 -7.37
N ALA A 90 -10.79 8.40 -8.39
CA ALA A 90 -9.49 7.74 -8.21
C ALA A 90 -8.53 8.54 -7.31
N LEU A 91 -8.49 9.87 -7.43
CA LEU A 91 -7.67 10.71 -6.57
C LEU A 91 -8.15 10.69 -5.12
N ALA A 92 -9.45 10.84 -4.91
CA ALA A 92 -10.04 10.81 -3.56
C ALA A 92 -9.83 9.45 -2.87
N GLU A 93 -10.09 8.36 -3.59
CA GLU A 93 -9.88 7.00 -3.09
C GLU A 93 -8.39 6.72 -2.86
N GLY A 94 -7.51 7.16 -3.77
CA GLY A 94 -6.07 7.03 -3.61
C GLY A 94 -5.56 7.71 -2.34
N VAL A 95 -6.03 8.91 -2.03
CA VAL A 95 -5.69 9.63 -0.77
C VAL A 95 -6.23 8.88 0.45
N HIS A 96 -7.46 8.36 0.38
CA HIS A 96 -8.03 7.57 1.46
C HIS A 96 -7.19 6.30 1.73
N LEU A 97 -6.88 5.52 0.69
CA LEU A 97 -6.07 4.31 0.77
C LEU A 97 -4.65 4.60 1.28
N PHE A 98 -4.02 5.68 0.84
CA PHE A 98 -2.71 6.11 1.35
C PHE A 98 -2.74 6.35 2.85
N ASN A 99 -3.77 7.05 3.33
CA ASN A 99 -3.93 7.42 4.73
C ASN A 99 -4.28 6.24 5.66
N GLU A 100 -4.76 5.14 5.08
CA GLU A 100 -4.99 3.84 5.73
C GLU A 100 -3.79 2.88 5.58
N GLU A 101 -2.65 3.38 5.06
CA GLU A 101 -1.45 2.58 4.76
C GLU A 101 -1.71 1.38 3.83
N ARG A 102 -2.70 1.50 2.93
CA ARG A 102 -3.00 0.55 1.85
C ARG A 102 -2.23 0.95 0.60
N PHE A 103 -0.93 1.11 0.73
CA PHE A 103 -0.09 1.75 -0.29
C PHE A 103 -0.08 0.99 -1.63
N TRP A 104 -0.20 -0.34 -1.60
CA TRP A 104 -0.32 -1.13 -2.83
C TRP A 104 -1.62 -0.82 -3.56
N GLU A 105 -2.76 -0.77 -2.87
CA GLU A 105 -4.04 -0.43 -3.50
C GLU A 105 -4.10 1.04 -3.93
N CYS A 106 -3.49 1.93 -3.14
CA CYS A 106 -3.32 3.34 -3.49
C CYS A 106 -2.59 3.48 -4.84
N HIS A 107 -1.48 2.75 -5.02
CA HIS A 107 -0.75 2.69 -6.30
C HIS A 107 -1.67 2.29 -7.45
N GLU A 108 -2.36 1.15 -7.33
CA GLU A 108 -3.22 0.61 -8.40
C GLU A 108 -4.36 1.57 -8.77
N VAL A 109 -5.00 2.19 -7.77
CA VAL A 109 -6.11 3.13 -8.00
C VAL A 109 -5.63 4.40 -8.68
N LEU A 110 -4.50 4.97 -8.24
CA LEU A 110 -3.96 6.21 -8.80
C LEU A 110 -3.42 6.03 -10.22
N GLU A 111 -3.04 4.82 -10.64
CA GLU A 111 -2.66 4.56 -12.04
C GLU A 111 -3.80 4.90 -13.02
N GLN A 112 -5.06 4.73 -12.63
CA GLN A 112 -6.21 5.10 -13.47
C GLN A 112 -6.24 6.61 -13.74
N ALA A 113 -6.09 7.43 -12.69
CA ALA A 113 -6.00 8.88 -12.79
C ALA A 113 -4.75 9.31 -13.57
N TRP A 114 -3.60 8.67 -13.32
CA TRP A 114 -2.36 8.97 -14.00
C TRP A 114 -2.44 8.73 -15.51
N ASN A 115 -3.05 7.62 -15.93
CA ASN A 115 -3.14 7.22 -17.33
C ASN A 115 -3.82 8.27 -18.21
N VAL A 116 -4.87 8.92 -17.72
CA VAL A 116 -5.64 9.95 -18.44
C VAL A 116 -5.08 11.37 -18.25
N SER A 117 -4.18 11.57 -17.30
CA SER A 117 -3.59 12.87 -16.98
C SER A 117 -2.42 13.25 -17.89
N LYS A 118 -2.17 14.56 -18.04
CA LYS A 118 -1.10 15.12 -18.90
C LYS A 118 -0.33 16.23 -18.18
N GLY A 119 0.90 16.49 -18.65
CA GLY A 119 1.73 17.58 -18.16
C GLY A 119 1.95 17.54 -16.64
N VAL A 120 1.81 18.70 -16.00
CA VAL A 120 2.03 18.90 -14.56
C VAL A 120 1.17 17.97 -13.71
N GLU A 121 -0.12 17.79 -14.02
CA GLU A 121 -1.00 16.89 -13.27
C GLU A 121 -0.48 15.44 -13.32
N ARG A 122 0.00 14.99 -14.48
CA ARG A 122 0.55 13.64 -14.63
C ARG A 122 1.78 13.43 -13.75
N ASP A 123 2.70 14.39 -13.73
CA ASP A 123 3.90 14.31 -12.88
C ASP A 123 3.55 14.40 -11.39
N ALA A 124 2.55 15.21 -11.02
CA ALA A 124 2.03 15.30 -9.65
C ALA A 124 1.50 13.95 -9.17
N ILE A 125 0.60 13.32 -9.92
CA ILE A 125 0.03 12.00 -9.61
C ILE A 125 1.13 10.94 -9.59
N GLN A 126 2.06 10.99 -10.54
CA GLN A 126 3.19 10.05 -10.59
C GLN A 126 4.05 10.13 -9.33
N SER A 127 4.28 11.32 -8.79
CA SER A 127 5.05 11.48 -7.55
C SER A 127 4.38 10.83 -6.34
N ILE A 128 3.04 10.86 -6.28
CA ILE A 128 2.25 10.21 -5.22
C ILE A 128 2.29 8.70 -5.40
N ILE A 129 2.12 8.20 -6.63
CA ILE A 129 2.27 6.78 -6.98
C ILE A 129 3.64 6.25 -6.56
N LEU A 130 4.72 6.99 -6.87
CA LEU A 130 6.08 6.62 -6.46
C LEU A 130 6.25 6.64 -4.94
N THR A 131 5.63 7.59 -4.24
CA THR A 131 5.65 7.64 -2.77
C THR A 131 4.93 6.43 -2.16
N ALA A 132 3.76 6.06 -2.68
CA ALA A 132 3.04 4.86 -2.27
C ALA A 132 3.87 3.59 -2.54
N ALA A 133 4.48 3.48 -3.73
CA ALA A 133 5.37 2.38 -4.06
C ALA A 133 6.58 2.31 -3.11
N ALA A 134 7.17 3.44 -2.74
CA ALA A 134 8.24 3.48 -1.74
C ALA A 134 7.79 2.92 -0.39
N PHE A 135 6.59 3.28 0.07
CA PHE A 135 6.05 2.79 1.33
C PHE A 135 5.59 1.33 1.28
N VAL A 136 5.21 0.80 0.10
CA VAL A 136 5.08 -0.66 -0.10
C VAL A 136 6.40 -1.37 0.22
N HIS A 137 7.53 -0.86 -0.29
CA HIS A 137 8.84 -1.43 0.01
C HIS A 137 9.21 -1.27 1.49
N TYR A 138 8.89 -0.14 2.10
CA TYR A 138 9.07 0.01 3.55
C TYR A 138 8.30 -1.06 4.32
N GLN A 139 7.01 -1.27 4.04
CA GLN A 139 6.19 -2.31 4.68
C GLN A 139 6.71 -3.74 4.45
N LYS A 140 7.56 -3.95 3.46
CA LYS A 140 8.26 -5.22 3.17
C LYS A 140 9.62 -5.33 3.88
N GLY A 141 9.98 -4.38 4.75
CA GLY A 141 11.30 -4.35 5.40
C GLY A 141 12.43 -3.93 4.46
N GLU A 142 12.12 -3.35 3.28
CA GLU A 142 13.09 -3.00 2.24
C GLU A 142 13.40 -1.49 2.27
N GLU A 143 13.98 -1.02 3.39
CA GLU A 143 14.20 0.41 3.66
C GLU A 143 15.08 1.11 2.62
N GLU A 144 16.18 0.49 2.21
CA GLU A 144 17.07 1.05 1.19
C GLU A 144 16.36 1.26 -0.15
N ILE A 145 15.48 0.32 -0.53
CA ILE A 145 14.65 0.43 -1.72
C ILE A 145 13.65 1.56 -1.55
N CYS A 146 12.98 1.65 -0.40
CA CYS A 146 12.08 2.76 -0.07
C CYS A 146 12.74 4.12 -0.29
N LEU A 147 13.91 4.36 0.32
CA LEU A 147 14.66 5.62 0.18
C LEU A 147 15.04 5.90 -1.28
N SER A 148 15.45 4.88 -2.04
CA SER A 148 15.74 5.00 -3.47
C SER A 148 14.52 5.40 -4.29
N ILE A 149 13.34 4.85 -4.00
CA ILE A 149 12.08 5.25 -4.67
C ILE A 149 11.68 6.67 -4.27
N LEU A 150 11.80 7.05 -2.99
CA LEU A 150 11.48 8.40 -2.53
C LEU A 150 12.33 9.48 -3.23
N LYS A 151 13.61 9.21 -3.52
CA LYS A 151 14.44 10.11 -4.32
C LYS A 151 13.86 10.33 -5.73
N ARG A 152 13.30 9.29 -6.35
CA ARG A 152 12.63 9.38 -7.67
C ARG A 152 11.30 10.12 -7.57
N ALA A 153 10.51 9.86 -6.51
CA ALA A 153 9.29 10.61 -6.24
C ALA A 153 9.59 12.11 -6.13
N ARG A 154 10.59 12.47 -5.32
CA ARG A 154 11.04 13.84 -5.10
C ARG A 154 11.47 14.55 -6.39
N ALA A 155 12.20 13.85 -7.27
CA ALA A 155 12.62 14.40 -8.57
C ALA A 155 11.44 14.75 -9.49
N LYS A 156 10.30 14.06 -9.35
CA LYS A 156 9.06 14.36 -10.09
C LYS A 156 8.30 15.56 -9.54
N MET A 157 8.51 15.91 -8.27
CA MET A 157 7.78 16.99 -7.60
C MET A 157 8.17 18.39 -8.06
N SER A 158 9.39 18.58 -8.55
CA SER A 158 9.90 19.88 -9.04
C SER A 158 9.08 20.46 -10.20
N LEU A 159 8.35 19.61 -10.92
CA LEU A 159 7.48 19.98 -12.05
C LEU A 159 6.01 20.18 -11.64
N ALA A 160 5.66 19.86 -10.39
CA ALA A 160 4.27 19.63 -9.96
C ALA A 160 3.72 20.64 -8.95
N ARG A 161 4.49 21.68 -8.59
CA ARG A 161 4.12 22.66 -7.55
C ARG A 161 2.83 23.46 -7.81
N THR A 162 2.31 23.44 -9.04
CA THR A 162 1.06 24.12 -9.42
C THR A 162 -0.17 23.21 -9.34
N TYR A 163 -0.03 21.98 -8.82
CA TYR A 163 -1.13 21.05 -8.68
C TYR A 163 -1.90 21.33 -7.38
N GLU A 164 -3.07 21.93 -7.48
CA GLU A 164 -3.80 22.48 -6.33
C GLU A 164 -4.65 21.46 -5.57
N THR A 165 -4.86 20.24 -6.09
CA THR A 165 -5.78 19.27 -5.46
C THR A 165 -5.24 18.69 -4.14
N ILE A 166 -3.93 18.54 -4.01
CA ILE A 166 -3.25 17.90 -2.88
C ILE A 166 -2.22 18.86 -2.31
N ASP A 167 -2.06 18.86 -0.98
CA ASP A 167 -1.05 19.65 -0.25
C ASP A 167 0.36 19.16 -0.60
N PHE A 168 0.84 19.64 -1.74
CA PHE A 168 2.08 19.18 -2.34
C PHE A 168 3.29 19.75 -1.64
N GLU A 169 3.16 20.92 -1.00
CA GLU A 169 4.18 21.45 -0.10
C GLU A 169 4.37 20.56 1.13
N GLY A 170 3.26 20.10 1.74
CA GLY A 170 3.30 19.15 2.84
C GLY A 170 3.92 17.82 2.43
N LEU A 171 3.57 17.31 1.25
CA LEU A 171 4.16 16.11 0.68
C LEU A 171 5.68 16.26 0.44
N GLU A 172 6.11 17.34 -0.23
CA GLU A 172 7.52 17.64 -0.49
C GLU A 172 8.32 17.73 0.82
N ARG A 173 7.78 18.45 1.82
CA ARG A 173 8.40 18.58 3.15
C ARG A 173 8.57 17.24 3.86
N ASN A 174 7.56 16.37 3.81
CA ASN A 174 7.64 15.06 4.47
C ASN A 174 8.68 14.17 3.79
N ILE A 175 8.73 14.14 2.47
CA ILE A 175 9.74 13.37 1.73
C ILE A 175 11.14 13.91 2.00
N ASP A 176 11.35 15.23 1.96
CA ASP A 176 12.65 15.83 2.28
C ASP A 176 13.08 15.53 3.72
N GLY A 177 12.14 15.52 4.67
CA GLY A 177 12.41 15.11 6.05
C GLY A 177 12.95 13.68 6.15
N ILE A 178 12.33 12.73 5.43
CA ILE A 178 12.78 11.34 5.38
C ILE A 178 14.15 11.24 4.70
N LEU A 179 14.33 11.87 3.54
CA LEU A 179 15.57 11.78 2.77
C LEU A 179 16.77 12.41 3.47
N ASN A 180 16.56 13.49 4.23
CA ASN A 180 17.63 14.17 4.96
C ASN A 180 18.02 13.46 6.26
N SER A 181 17.07 12.76 6.90
CA SER A 181 17.33 12.04 8.16
C SER A 181 17.63 10.56 7.96
N GLU A 182 17.36 10.03 6.77
CA GLU A 182 17.30 8.60 6.44
C GLU A 182 16.37 7.78 7.36
N ARG A 183 15.52 8.47 8.13
CA ARG A 183 14.52 7.85 9.00
C ARG A 183 13.17 7.85 8.31
N ILE A 184 12.68 6.66 7.97
CA ILE A 184 11.38 6.50 7.35
C ILE A 184 10.29 6.76 8.41
N LEU A 185 9.47 7.77 8.16
CA LEU A 185 8.28 8.10 8.93
C LEU A 185 7.09 8.14 7.98
N LEU A 186 6.13 7.25 8.18
CA LEU A 186 4.88 7.29 7.43
C LEU A 186 4.12 8.57 7.77
N PHE A 187 3.44 9.12 6.77
CA PHE A 187 2.65 10.34 6.90
C PHE A 187 1.34 10.20 6.15
N LYS A 188 0.43 11.16 6.38
CA LYS A 188 -0.86 11.21 5.68
C LYS A 188 -0.84 12.30 4.62
N LEU A 189 -1.43 11.99 3.46
CA LEU A 189 -1.75 12.98 2.45
C LEU A 189 -2.91 13.84 2.91
N ARG A 190 -2.90 15.10 2.48
CA ARG A 190 -3.98 16.06 2.71
C ARG A 190 -4.44 16.59 1.37
N MET A 191 -5.76 16.65 1.19
CA MET A 191 -6.35 17.45 0.11
C MET A 191 -6.12 18.92 0.43
N SER A 192 -5.82 19.73 -0.57
CA SER A 192 -5.74 21.18 -0.36
C SER A 192 -7.11 21.71 0.02
N ARG A 193 -7.12 22.70 0.92
CA ARG A 193 -8.33 23.47 1.19
C ARG A 193 -8.46 24.46 0.04
N VAL A 194 -9.53 24.33 -0.75
CA VAL A 194 -10.04 25.41 -1.59
C VAL A 194 -10.52 26.53 -0.68
#